data_AF-A0AAD1ZNU2-F1
#
_entry.id   AF-A0AAD1ZNU2-F1
#
_cell.length_a   1.000
_cell.length_b   1.000
_cell.length_c   1.000
_cell.angle_alpha   90.00
_cell.angle_beta   90.00
_cell.angle_gamma   90.00
#
_symmetry.space_group_name_H-M   'P 1'
#
loop_
_entity.id
_entity.type
_entity.pdbx_description
1 polymer ?
#
loop_
_entity_poly.entity_id
_entity_poly.type
_entity_poly.pdbx_seq_one_letter_code
_entity_poly.pdbx_strand_id
1 'polypeptide(L)'
;MALIVIFVFKTPFRKLVIMGIDRIKRGHGPIVVKTVAATVFVVMMSSVYNVVAIHRHWIEDGDINPTEQILLAKHLLEASLMGFSLFLAFMIDKLHHYIRELRIRRKTMEAAKKQNRLFEDGKTQVSEEIKALEEEMAPLRARIKQLQSELEKKTEEASNAEAHALALKKQSEGFLMEYDHLLEENQSLRSQLQSLDR
;
A
#
# COMPACT_ATOMS: atom_id res chain seq x y z
N MET A 1 14.03 -17.72 38.96
CA MET A 1 15.08 -16.85 38.37
C MET A 1 15.39 -17.16 36.90
N ALA A 2 15.66 -18.41 36.51
CA ALA A 2 15.99 -18.75 35.11
C ALA A 2 14.91 -18.42 34.05
N LEU A 3 13.62 -18.57 34.39
CA LEU A 3 12.51 -18.28 33.47
C LEU A 3 12.39 -16.79 33.09
N ILE A 4 12.79 -15.89 33.99
CA ILE A 4 12.72 -14.44 33.78
C ILE A 4 13.85 -14.00 32.86
N VAL A 5 15.06 -14.57 33.02
CA VAL A 5 16.23 -14.30 32.17
C VAL A 5 16.00 -14.77 30.72
N ILE A 6 15.32 -15.90 30.53
CA ILE A 6 14.97 -16.43 29.20
C ILE A 6 13.97 -15.52 28.45
N PHE A 7 13.13 -14.76 29.18
CA PHE A 7 12.13 -13.86 28.59
C PHE A 7 12.72 -12.51 28.17
N VAL A 8 13.79 -12.05 28.84
CA VAL A 8 14.46 -10.76 28.59
C VAL A 8 15.41 -10.83 27.40
N PHE A 9 16.03 -11.98 27.12
CA PHE A 9 16.91 -12.13 25.97
C PHE A 9 16.11 -12.26 24.65
N LYS A 10 16.46 -11.44 23.66
CA LYS A 10 16.01 -11.55 22.26
C LYS A 10 16.55 -12.83 21.60
N THR A 11 16.13 -14.02 22.04
CA THR A 11 16.66 -15.31 21.56
C THR A 11 15.56 -16.27 21.08
N PRO A 12 15.91 -17.25 20.22
CA PRO A 12 14.97 -18.23 19.62
C PRO A 12 14.11 -19.01 20.64
N PHE A 13 14.47 -19.00 21.92
CA PHE A 13 13.68 -19.56 23.01
C PHE A 13 12.30 -18.93 23.15
N ARG A 14 12.13 -17.63 22.84
CA ARG A 14 10.79 -17.01 22.79
C ARG A 14 9.88 -17.73 21.80
N LYS A 15 10.44 -18.16 20.66
CA LYS A 15 9.67 -18.88 19.62
C LYS A 15 9.31 -20.30 20.08
N LEU A 16 10.22 -20.98 20.77
CA LEU A 16 10.01 -22.31 21.37
C LEU A 16 8.97 -22.29 22.50
N VAL A 17 9.07 -21.35 23.44
CA VAL A 17 8.11 -21.18 24.54
C VAL A 17 6.71 -20.87 23.98
N ILE A 18 6.61 -19.96 23.00
CA ILE A 18 5.32 -19.65 22.38
C ILE A 18 4.80 -20.85 21.57
N MET A 19 5.66 -21.62 20.91
CA MET A 19 5.25 -22.82 20.17
C MET A 19 4.78 -23.95 21.11
N GLY A 20 5.41 -24.10 22.27
CA GLY A 20 4.98 -25.03 23.32
C GLY A 20 3.61 -24.65 23.89
N ILE A 21 3.41 -23.37 24.21
CA ILE A 21 2.12 -22.87 24.73
C ILE A 21 1.04 -22.94 23.64
N ASP A 22 1.35 -22.58 22.38
CA ASP A 22 0.40 -22.69 21.27
C ASP A 22 0.02 -24.16 21.02
N ARG A 23 0.93 -25.13 21.20
CA ARG A 23 0.64 -26.57 21.05
C ARG A 23 -0.30 -27.07 22.15
N ILE A 24 -0.07 -26.69 23.41
CA ILE A 24 -0.94 -27.04 24.55
C ILE A 24 -2.34 -26.42 24.41
N LYS A 25 -2.44 -25.23 23.81
CA LYS A 25 -3.72 -24.50 23.64
C LYS A 25 -4.45 -24.74 22.31
N ARG A 26 -3.94 -25.56 21.37
CA ARG A 26 -4.53 -25.72 20.01
C ARG A 26 -5.67 -26.75 19.89
N GLY A 27 -6.20 -27.28 20.99
CA GLY A 27 -7.31 -28.25 21.00
C GLY A 27 -8.33 -27.94 22.11
N HIS A 28 -8.86 -28.98 22.79
CA HIS A 28 -9.72 -28.86 23.98
C HIS A 28 -9.03 -28.19 25.20
N GLY A 29 -7.78 -27.74 25.06
CA GLY A 29 -6.97 -27.12 26.11
C GLY A 29 -7.64 -25.99 26.89
N PRO A 30 -8.39 -25.04 26.28
CA PRO A 30 -9.09 -24.00 27.04
C PRO A 30 -10.17 -24.56 27.96
N ILE A 31 -10.81 -25.66 27.58
CA ILE A 31 -11.86 -26.30 28.37
C ILE A 31 -11.21 -27.07 29.52
N VAL A 32 -10.17 -27.86 29.23
CA VAL A 32 -9.45 -28.65 30.25
C VAL A 32 -8.76 -27.75 31.28
N VAL A 33 -8.15 -26.64 30.87
CA VAL A 33 -7.53 -25.69 31.81
C VAL A 33 -8.58 -25.06 32.73
N LYS A 34 -9.77 -24.74 32.20
CA LYS A 34 -10.88 -24.21 33.02
C LYS A 34 -11.41 -25.25 34.01
N THR A 35 -11.57 -26.51 33.59
CA THR A 35 -12.05 -27.57 34.49
C THR A 35 -11.02 -27.90 35.57
N VAL A 36 -9.74 -28.00 35.22
CA VAL A 36 -8.66 -28.27 36.19
C VAL A 36 -8.48 -27.10 37.17
N ALA A 37 -8.56 -25.86 36.68
CA ALA A 37 -8.51 -24.69 37.55
C ALA A 37 -9.71 -24.67 38.53
N ALA A 38 -10.91 -25.01 38.05
CA ALA A 38 -12.09 -25.11 38.90
C ALA A 38 -11.96 -26.21 39.96
N THR A 39 -11.44 -27.39 39.61
CA THR A 39 -11.23 -28.47 40.58
C THR A 39 -10.20 -28.10 41.64
N VAL A 40 -9.08 -27.49 41.24
CA VAL A 40 -8.04 -27.05 42.20
C VAL A 40 -8.56 -25.93 43.09
N PHE A 41 -9.41 -25.03 42.56
CA PHE A 41 -10.05 -23.99 43.34
C PHE A 41 -11.01 -24.54 44.41
N VAL A 42 -11.79 -25.57 44.08
CA VAL A 42 -12.67 -26.24 45.05
C VAL A 42 -11.85 -26.92 46.16
N VAL A 43 -10.79 -27.63 45.80
CA VAL A 43 -9.88 -28.27 46.78
C VAL A 43 -9.22 -27.22 47.67
N MET A 44 -8.77 -26.10 47.10
CA MET A 44 -8.20 -24.98 47.86
C MET A 44 -9.21 -24.42 48.87
N MET A 45 -10.48 -24.24 48.48
CA MET A 45 -11.53 -23.78 49.41
C MET A 45 -11.78 -24.78 50.54
N SER A 46 -11.73 -26.09 50.26
CA SER A 46 -11.81 -27.12 51.30
C SER A 46 -10.63 -27.04 52.28
N SER A 47 -9.42 -26.80 51.78
CA SER A 47 -8.23 -26.63 52.63
C SER A 47 -8.33 -25.37 53.50
N VAL A 48 -8.83 -24.25 52.96
CA VAL A 48 -9.07 -23.02 53.73
C VAL A 48 -10.15 -23.23 54.78
N TYR A 49 -11.23 -23.95 54.46
CA TYR A 49 -12.28 -24.26 55.43
C TYR A 49 -11.73 -25.06 56.62
N ASN A 50 -10.88 -26.07 56.38
CA ASN A 50 -10.23 -26.84 57.44
C ASN A 50 -9.32 -25.96 58.32
N VAL A 51 -8.55 -25.03 57.73
CA VAL A 51 -7.74 -24.07 58.51
C VAL A 51 -8.62 -23.19 59.39
N VAL A 52 -9.73 -22.68 58.87
CA VAL A 52 -10.67 -21.84 59.63
C VAL A 52 -11.40 -22.64 60.71
N ALA A 53 -11.77 -23.90 60.44
CA ALA A 53 -12.42 -24.77 61.40
C ALA A 53 -11.48 -25.11 62.58
N ILE A 54 -10.22 -25.45 62.30
CA ILE A 54 -9.20 -25.68 63.33
C ILE A 54 -8.96 -24.38 64.12
N HIS A 55 -8.82 -23.24 63.44
CA HIS A 55 -8.60 -21.95 64.11
C HIS A 55 -9.78 -21.52 65.00
N ARG A 56 -11.03 -21.81 64.61
CA ARG A 56 -12.21 -21.57 65.46
C ARG A 56 -12.21 -22.46 66.69
N HIS A 57 -11.88 -23.74 66.52
CA HIS A 57 -11.77 -24.69 67.64
C HIS A 57 -10.66 -24.29 68.63
N TRP A 58 -9.53 -23.77 68.12
CA TRP A 58 -8.44 -23.19 68.93
C TRP A 58 -8.86 -22.01 69.81
N ILE A 59 -9.81 -21.18 69.35
CA ILE A 59 -10.32 -20.03 70.12
C ILE A 59 -11.27 -20.47 71.23
N GLU A 60 -11.97 -21.60 71.06
CA GLU A 60 -12.96 -22.10 72.01
C GLU A 60 -12.37 -23.00 73.11
N ASP A 61 -11.40 -23.88 72.80
CA ASP A 61 -10.91 -24.90 73.76
C ASP A 61 -9.57 -24.58 74.45
N GLY A 62 -8.78 -23.61 73.96
CA GLY A 62 -7.60 -23.06 74.66
C GLY A 62 -6.46 -24.05 75.00
N ASP A 63 -6.55 -25.33 74.62
CA ASP A 63 -5.54 -26.34 74.93
C ASP A 63 -4.58 -26.58 73.76
N ILE A 64 -3.30 -26.72 74.09
CA ILE A 64 -2.18 -26.54 73.15
C ILE A 64 -1.73 -27.91 72.66
N ASN A 65 -2.37 -28.45 71.61
CA ASN A 65 -1.95 -29.71 71.03
C ASN A 65 -0.87 -29.50 69.93
N PRO A 66 0.39 -29.94 70.12
CA PRO A 66 1.48 -29.72 69.15
C PRO A 66 1.22 -30.36 67.78
N THR A 67 0.38 -31.38 67.70
CA THR A 67 -0.02 -32.04 66.45
C THR A 67 -0.90 -31.13 65.57
N GLU A 68 -1.75 -30.29 66.18
CA GLU A 68 -2.66 -29.41 65.45
C GLU A 68 -1.94 -28.21 64.82
N GLN A 69 -0.88 -27.74 65.46
CA GLN A 69 -0.03 -26.67 64.92
C GLN A 69 0.63 -27.10 63.60
N ILE A 70 1.09 -28.35 63.53
CA ILE A 70 1.71 -28.93 62.32
C ILE A 70 0.66 -29.13 61.22
N LEU A 71 -0.54 -29.60 61.58
CA LEU A 71 -1.64 -29.82 60.64
C LEU A 71 -2.14 -28.49 60.03
N LEU A 72 -2.26 -27.44 60.86
CA LEU A 72 -2.65 -26.10 60.41
C LEU A 72 -1.60 -25.51 59.47
N ALA A 73 -0.31 -25.57 59.83
CA ALA A 73 0.78 -25.09 58.98
C ALA A 73 0.81 -25.81 57.62
N LYS A 74 0.55 -27.12 57.60
CA LYS A 74 0.46 -27.92 56.36
C LYS A 74 -0.69 -27.45 55.48
N HIS A 75 -1.93 -27.37 55.99
CA HIS A 75 -3.08 -26.96 55.19
C HIS A 75 -3.01 -25.49 54.74
N LEU A 76 -2.42 -24.62 55.55
CA LEU A 76 -2.17 -23.23 55.18
C LEU A 76 -1.13 -23.12 54.05
N LEU A 77 -0.04 -23.90 54.13
CA LEU A 77 0.96 -23.97 53.07
C LEU A 77 0.37 -24.56 51.79
N GLU A 78 -0.43 -25.62 51.90
CA GLU A 78 -1.11 -26.25 50.76
C GLU A 78 -2.10 -25.30 50.07
N ALA A 79 -2.93 -24.60 50.85
CA ALA A 79 -3.88 -23.62 50.32
C ALA A 79 -3.17 -22.43 49.64
N SER A 80 -2.12 -21.88 50.26
CA SER A 80 -1.36 -20.77 49.68
C SER A 80 -0.59 -21.19 48.41
N LEU A 81 -0.03 -22.41 48.37
CA LEU A 81 0.63 -22.95 47.19
C LEU A 81 -0.35 -23.18 46.04
N MET A 82 -1.53 -23.75 46.33
CA MET A 82 -2.60 -23.93 45.34
C MET A 82 -3.08 -22.58 44.80
N GLY A 83 -3.32 -21.59 45.66
CA GLY A 83 -3.71 -20.24 45.25
C GLY A 83 -2.66 -19.55 44.38
N PHE A 84 -1.39 -19.65 44.75
CA PHE A 84 -0.29 -19.10 43.95
C PHE A 84 -0.16 -19.78 42.58
N SER A 85 -0.33 -21.10 42.52
CA SER A 85 -0.29 -21.85 41.26
C SER A 85 -1.43 -21.47 40.31
N LEU A 86 -2.64 -21.28 40.84
CA LEU A 86 -3.81 -20.81 40.09
C LEU A 86 -3.60 -19.39 39.57
N PHE A 87 -3.05 -18.51 40.40
CA PHE A 87 -2.74 -17.14 40.02
C PHE A 87 -1.70 -17.09 38.89
N LEU A 88 -0.63 -17.89 38.98
CA LEU A 88 0.37 -18.00 37.92
C LEU A 88 -0.22 -18.56 36.62
N ALA A 89 -1.04 -19.61 36.70
CA ALA A 89 -1.70 -20.17 35.53
C ALA A 89 -2.62 -19.15 34.84
N PHE A 90 -3.36 -18.36 35.63
CA PHE A 90 -4.21 -17.28 35.13
C PHE A 90 -3.39 -16.14 34.49
N MET A 91 -2.30 -15.72 35.12
CA MET A 91 -1.39 -14.71 34.58
C MET A 91 -0.80 -15.14 33.23
N ILE A 92 -0.40 -16.40 33.11
CA ILE A 92 0.10 -16.98 31.86
C ILE A 92 -0.99 -17.01 30.79
N ASP A 93 -2.25 -17.29 31.16
CA ASP A 93 -3.39 -17.26 30.23
C ASP A 93 -3.62 -15.86 29.63
N LYS A 94 -3.68 -14.84 30.50
CA LYS A 94 -3.80 -13.42 30.12
C LYS A 94 -2.64 -12.95 29.24
N LEU A 95 -1.40 -13.26 29.63
CA LEU A 95 -0.21 -12.90 28.85
C LEU A 95 -0.20 -13.57 27.47
N HIS A 96 -0.61 -14.84 27.39
CA HIS A 96 -0.69 -15.55 26.12
C HIS A 96 -1.73 -14.94 25.18
N HIS A 97 -2.89 -14.54 25.70
CA HIS A 97 -3.89 -13.84 24.92
C HIS A 97 -3.33 -12.55 24.33
N TYR A 98 -2.64 -11.74 25.15
CA TYR A 98 -2.00 -10.51 24.71
C TYR A 98 -0.91 -10.74 23.65
N ILE A 99 -0.07 -11.77 23.83
CA ILE A 99 0.97 -12.14 22.85
C ILE A 99 0.34 -12.57 21.51
N ARG A 100 -0.78 -13.31 21.55
CA ARG A 100 -1.49 -13.75 20.34
C ARG A 100 -2.06 -12.57 19.58
N GLU A 101 -2.68 -11.63 20.27
CA GLU A 101 -3.25 -10.42 19.65
C GLU A 101 -2.15 -9.55 19.03
N LEU A 102 -1.03 -9.34 19.73
CA LEU A 102 0.14 -8.64 19.20
C LEU A 102 0.73 -9.32 17.96
N ARG A 103 0.72 -10.65 17.90
CA ARG A 103 1.20 -11.41 16.73
C ARG A 103 0.30 -11.20 15.51
N ILE A 104 -1.01 -11.19 15.70
CA ILE A 104 -1.97 -10.96 14.60
C ILE A 104 -1.78 -9.55 14.06
N ARG A 105 -1.74 -8.53 14.94
CA ARG A 105 -1.47 -7.14 14.56
C ARG A 105 -0.13 -6.95 13.82
N ARG A 106 0.92 -7.66 14.25
CA ARG A 106 2.22 -7.60 13.57
C ARG A 106 2.17 -8.24 12.18
N LYS A 107 1.49 -9.38 12.02
CA LYS A 107 1.31 -10.02 10.71
C LYS A 107 0.48 -9.17 9.76
N THR A 108 -0.59 -8.54 10.23
CA THR A 108 -1.40 -7.62 9.41
C THR A 108 -0.61 -6.37 9.02
N MET A 109 0.22 -5.84 9.93
CA MET A 109 1.09 -4.70 9.62
C MET A 109 2.23 -5.08 8.66
N GLU A 110 2.82 -6.26 8.77
CA GLU A 110 3.82 -6.75 7.81
C GLU A 110 3.20 -6.98 6.42
N ALA A 111 1.97 -7.50 6.34
CA ALA A 111 1.24 -7.64 5.09
C ALA A 111 0.90 -6.29 4.47
N ALA A 112 0.38 -5.35 5.26
CA ALA A 112 0.11 -3.98 4.82
C ALA A 112 1.38 -3.24 4.37
N LYS A 113 2.51 -3.44 5.07
CA LYS A 113 3.81 -2.86 4.69
C LYS A 113 4.33 -3.45 3.38
N LYS A 114 4.14 -4.75 3.12
CA LYS A 114 4.49 -5.37 1.83
C LYS A 114 3.61 -4.84 0.70
N GLN A 115 2.30 -4.70 0.94
CA GLN A 115 1.39 -4.12 -0.03
C GLN A 115 1.72 -2.66 -0.34
N ASN A 116 2.02 -1.84 0.68
CA ASN A 116 2.45 -0.45 0.47
C ASN A 116 3.76 -0.35 -0.30
N ARG A 117 4.74 -1.24 -0.05
CA ARG A 117 5.98 -1.27 -0.83
C ARG A 117 5.74 -1.60 -2.30
N LEU A 118 4.89 -2.58 -2.59
CA LEU A 118 4.51 -2.91 -3.96
C LEU A 118 3.79 -1.74 -4.66
N PHE A 119 2.97 -1.01 -3.92
CA PHE A 119 2.29 0.18 -4.43
C PHE A 119 3.23 1.37 -4.65
N GLU A 120 4.19 1.60 -3.76
CA GLU A 120 5.22 2.64 -3.94
C GLU A 120 6.16 2.34 -5.11
N ASP A 121 6.57 1.08 -5.29
CA ASP A 121 7.42 0.65 -6.40
C ASP A 121 6.68 0.82 -7.73
N GLY A 122 5.41 0.37 -7.80
CA GLY A 122 4.57 0.59 -8.98
C GLY A 122 4.30 2.06 -9.28
N LYS A 123 4.12 2.91 -8.25
CA LYS A 123 3.93 4.35 -8.44
C LYS A 123 5.21 5.04 -8.93
N THR A 124 6.37 4.56 -8.50
CA THR A 124 7.67 5.07 -8.95
C THR A 124 7.91 4.70 -10.41
N GLN A 125 7.65 3.45 -10.78
CA GLN A 125 7.77 2.98 -12.16
C GLN A 125 6.81 3.74 -13.11
N VAL A 126 5.54 3.90 -12.73
CA VAL A 126 4.57 4.68 -13.53
C VAL A 126 5.01 6.15 -13.64
N SER A 127 5.55 6.74 -12.57
CA SER A 127 6.08 8.11 -12.61
C SER A 127 7.31 8.24 -13.52
N GLU A 128 8.15 7.22 -13.63
CA GLU A 128 9.30 7.22 -14.54
C GLU A 128 8.84 7.06 -16.00
N GLU A 129 7.88 6.17 -16.27
CA GLU A 129 7.29 5.99 -17.60
C GLU A 129 6.60 7.26 -18.09
N ILE A 130 5.84 7.95 -17.23
CA ILE A 130 5.19 9.23 -17.58
C ILE A 130 6.24 10.29 -17.94
N LYS A 131 7.34 10.38 -17.19
CA LYS A 131 8.42 11.34 -17.48
C LYS A 131 9.12 11.02 -18.80
N ALA A 132 9.40 9.75 -19.09
CA ALA A 132 9.99 9.33 -20.35
C ALA A 132 9.07 9.67 -21.55
N LEU A 133 7.77 9.39 -21.42
CA LEU A 133 6.75 9.78 -22.42
C LEU A 133 6.67 11.30 -22.61
N GLU A 134 6.77 12.08 -21.54
CA GLU A 134 6.77 13.55 -21.60
C GLU A 134 8.03 14.09 -22.31
N GLU A 135 9.20 13.48 -22.05
CA GLU A 135 10.44 13.78 -22.74
C GLU A 135 10.38 13.44 -24.24
N GLU A 136 9.73 12.35 -24.64
CA GLU A 136 9.51 12.00 -26.05
C GLU A 136 8.48 12.92 -26.75
N MET A 137 7.49 13.41 -26.01
CA MET A 137 6.46 14.33 -26.53
C MET A 137 7.03 15.73 -26.85
N ALA A 138 8.05 16.18 -26.12
CA ALA A 138 8.67 17.50 -26.33
C ALA A 138 9.28 17.69 -27.75
N PRO A 139 10.16 16.80 -28.27
CA PRO A 139 10.71 16.94 -29.61
C PRO A 139 9.65 16.75 -30.70
N LEU A 140 8.67 15.87 -30.49
CA LEU A 140 7.54 15.69 -31.40
C LEU A 140 6.71 16.97 -31.53
N ARG A 141 6.39 17.64 -30.41
CA ARG A 141 5.71 18.94 -30.42
C ARG A 141 6.53 20.02 -31.12
N ALA A 142 7.84 20.04 -30.90
CA ALA A 142 8.73 20.97 -31.60
C ALA A 142 8.72 20.72 -33.11
N ARG A 143 8.73 19.46 -33.54
CA ARG A 143 8.69 19.09 -34.96
C ARG A 143 7.36 19.45 -35.61
N ILE A 144 6.24 19.24 -34.91
CA ILE A 144 4.91 19.67 -35.37
C ILE A 144 4.90 21.19 -35.60
N LYS A 145 5.42 21.98 -34.65
CA LYS A 145 5.47 23.44 -34.78
C LYS A 145 6.36 23.88 -35.96
N GLN A 146 7.48 23.20 -36.16
CA GLN A 146 8.36 23.47 -37.30
C GLN A 146 7.63 23.16 -38.62
N LEU A 147 7.02 21.99 -38.74
CA LEU A 147 6.25 21.60 -39.93
C LEU A 147 5.08 22.54 -40.22
N GLN A 148 4.38 23.04 -39.18
CA GLN A 148 3.33 24.05 -39.33
C GLN A 148 3.88 25.34 -39.94
N SER A 149 5.00 25.86 -39.44
CA SER A 149 5.62 27.07 -39.99
C SER A 149 6.13 26.89 -41.42
N GLU A 150 6.59 25.69 -41.78
CA GLU A 150 7.04 25.36 -43.13
C GLU A 150 5.85 25.26 -44.10
N LEU A 151 4.73 24.68 -43.63
CA LEU A 151 3.47 24.66 -44.37
C LEU A 151 2.96 26.08 -44.64
N GLU A 152 2.93 26.93 -43.62
CA GLU A 152 2.47 28.32 -43.73
C GLU A 152 3.29 29.11 -44.75
N LYS A 153 4.62 29.00 -44.69
CA LYS A 153 5.52 29.60 -45.69
C LYS A 153 5.26 29.09 -47.10
N LYS A 154 5.13 27.77 -47.27
CA LYS A 154 4.84 27.19 -48.60
C LYS A 154 3.47 27.61 -49.13
N THR A 155 2.48 27.79 -48.26
CA THR A 155 1.17 28.29 -48.69
C THR A 155 1.23 29.74 -49.15
N GLU A 156 2.02 30.58 -48.48
CA GLU A 156 2.23 31.97 -48.90
C GLU A 156 3.01 32.04 -50.22
N GLU A 157 4.08 31.26 -50.36
CA GLU A 157 4.84 31.12 -51.61
C GLU A 157 3.95 30.65 -52.77
N ALA A 158 3.10 29.65 -52.54
CA ALA A 158 2.15 29.16 -53.54
C ALA A 158 1.13 30.23 -53.93
N SER A 159 0.56 30.96 -52.96
CA SER A 159 -0.37 32.07 -53.21
C SER A 159 0.30 33.20 -54.02
N ASN A 160 1.54 33.55 -53.69
CA ASN A 160 2.30 34.57 -54.42
C ASN A 160 2.60 34.11 -55.85
N ALA A 161 3.01 32.84 -56.02
CA ALA A 161 3.25 32.25 -57.34
C ALA A 161 1.96 32.21 -58.19
N GLU A 162 0.82 31.90 -57.58
CA GLU A 162 -0.49 31.93 -58.23
C GLU A 162 -0.87 33.35 -58.67
N ALA A 163 -0.68 34.35 -57.80
CA ALA A 163 -0.91 35.75 -58.13
C ALA A 163 0.00 36.23 -59.29
N HIS A 164 1.27 35.83 -59.29
CA HIS A 164 2.19 36.11 -60.39
C HIS A 164 1.76 35.43 -61.70
N ALA A 165 1.34 34.16 -61.65
CA ALA A 165 0.84 33.45 -62.82
C ALA A 165 -0.44 34.10 -63.39
N LEU A 166 -1.36 34.55 -62.52
CA LEU A 166 -2.56 35.29 -62.93
C LEU A 166 -2.22 36.64 -63.56
N ALA A 167 -1.25 37.37 -63.00
CA ALA A 167 -0.79 38.63 -63.57
C ALA A 167 -0.16 38.45 -64.95
N LEU A 168 0.71 37.45 -65.10
CA LEU A 168 1.32 37.06 -66.38
C LEU A 168 0.25 36.65 -67.41
N LYS A 169 -0.74 35.86 -66.99
CA LYS A 169 -1.87 35.47 -67.84
C LYS A 169 -2.61 36.71 -68.36
N LYS A 170 -2.96 37.64 -67.46
CA LYS A 170 -3.64 38.90 -67.84
C LYS A 170 -2.78 39.76 -68.78
N GLN A 171 -1.46 39.81 -68.55
CA GLN A 171 -0.54 40.51 -69.43
C GLN A 171 -0.51 39.87 -70.83
N SER A 172 -0.47 38.54 -70.91
CA SER A 172 -0.51 37.81 -72.18
C SER A 172 -1.82 37.99 -72.93
N GLU A 173 -2.95 38.05 -72.23
CA GLU A 173 -4.26 38.37 -72.82
C GLU A 173 -4.28 39.80 -73.39
N GLY A 174 -3.65 40.76 -72.69
CA GLY A 174 -3.49 42.13 -73.18
C GLY A 174 -2.63 42.21 -74.46
N PHE A 175 -1.48 41.53 -74.47
CA PHE A 175 -0.63 41.45 -75.67
C PHE A 175 -1.33 40.78 -76.85
N LEU A 176 -2.18 39.78 -76.60
CA LEU A 176 -2.95 39.13 -77.65
C LEU A 176 -3.95 40.11 -78.30
N MET A 177 -4.63 40.94 -77.50
CA MET A 177 -5.51 41.99 -78.03
C MET A 177 -4.75 43.06 -78.82
N GLU A 178 -3.60 43.51 -78.34
CA GLU A 178 -2.75 44.46 -79.08
C GLU A 178 -2.24 43.87 -80.39
N TYR A 179 -1.86 42.58 -80.38
CA TYR A 179 -1.44 41.86 -81.58
C TYR A 179 -2.57 41.80 -82.62
N ASP A 180 -3.78 41.44 -82.21
CA ASP A 180 -4.95 41.41 -83.09
C ASP A 180 -5.23 42.80 -83.69
N HIS A 181 -5.18 43.86 -82.86
CA HIS A 181 -5.38 45.24 -83.33
C HIS A 181 -4.31 45.70 -84.34
N LEU A 182 -3.03 45.42 -84.06
CA LEU A 182 -1.92 45.72 -84.97
C LEU A 182 -2.07 44.97 -86.30
N LEU A 183 -2.57 43.72 -86.26
CA LEU A 183 -2.80 42.91 -87.44
C LEU A 183 -3.92 43.50 -88.32
N GLU A 184 -5.02 43.96 -87.70
CA GLU A 184 -6.09 44.70 -88.38
C GLU A 184 -5.57 46.00 -89.01
N GLU A 185 -4.80 46.80 -88.26
CA GLU A 185 -4.23 48.06 -88.77
C GLU A 185 -3.29 47.79 -89.95
N ASN A 186 -2.43 46.76 -89.87
CA ASN A 186 -1.55 46.37 -90.97
C ASN A 186 -2.33 45.96 -92.23
N GLN A 187 -3.44 45.22 -92.07
CA GLN A 187 -4.33 44.87 -93.17
C GLN A 187 -5.01 46.11 -93.78
N SER A 188 -5.42 47.06 -92.95
CA SER A 188 -6.02 48.32 -93.40
C SER A 188 -5.04 49.15 -94.22
N LEU A 189 -3.78 49.29 -93.74
CA LEU A 189 -2.71 50.00 -94.43
C LEU A 189 -2.35 49.33 -95.76
N ARG A 190 -2.28 47.99 -95.79
CA ARG A 190 -2.09 47.23 -97.04
C ARG A 190 -3.22 47.51 -98.05
N SER A 191 -4.47 47.56 -97.58
CA SER A 191 -5.64 47.86 -98.42
C SER A 191 -5.59 49.30 -98.96
N GLN A 192 -5.16 50.27 -98.13
CA GLN A 192 -4.97 51.66 -98.56
C GLN A 192 -3.87 51.79 -99.61
N LEU A 193 -2.72 51.13 -99.42
CA LEU A 193 -1.63 51.08 -100.41
C LEU A 193 -2.10 50.49 -101.75
N GLN A 194 -2.84 49.38 -101.73
CA GLN A 194 -3.41 48.80 -102.95
C GLN A 194 -4.42 49.71 -103.65
N SER A 195 -5.10 50.60 -102.91
CA SER A 195 -6.03 51.57 -103.49
C SER A 195 -5.35 52.80 -104.10
N LEU A 196 -4.14 53.14 -103.64
CA LEU A 196 -3.33 54.26 -104.16
C LEU A 196 -2.54 53.91 -105.43
N ASP A 197 -2.30 52.62 -105.68
CA ASP A 197 -1.58 52.10 -106.84
C ASP A 197 -2.50 51.81 -108.07
N ARG A 198 -3.77 52.27 -108.02
CA ARG A 198 -4.76 52.22 -109.11
C ARG A 198 -5.07 53.62 -109.63
#